data_AF-A0A1E3YEN4-F1
#
_entry.id   AF-A0A1E3YEN4-F1
#
_cell.length_a   1.000
_cell.length_b   1.000
_cell.length_c   1.000
_cell.angle_alpha   90.00
_cell.angle_beta   90.00
_cell.angle_gamma   90.00
#
_symmetry.space_group_name_H-M   'P 1'
#
loop_
_entity.id
_entity.type
_entity.pdbx_description
1 polymer ?
#
loop_
_entity_poly.entity_id
_entity_poly.type
_entity_poly.pdbx_seq_one_letter_code
_entity_poly.pdbx_strand_id
1 'polypeptide(L)'
;MSEAHAEGRRVFCQKLQQDLPGLDAPPWPGALGQRIYDHISREAWEQWEERMKMVLNEYRLLPFQKEAQTLIVQQMEEFLFGQAASLPPGYVPESPAGQ
;
A
#
# COMPACT_ATOMS: atom_id res chain seq x y z
N MET A 1 -10.53 10.27 -24.45
CA MET A 1 -9.22 10.88 -24.20
C MET A 1 -8.43 9.83 -23.43
N SER A 2 -7.52 9.14 -24.12
CA SER A 2 -6.72 8.07 -23.53
C SER A 2 -5.45 8.71 -22.99
N GLU A 3 -5.47 9.10 -21.72
CA GLU A 3 -4.29 9.63 -21.05
C GLU A 3 -3.29 8.50 -20.84
N ALA A 4 -2.21 8.58 -21.62
CA ALA A 4 -1.04 7.74 -21.51
C ALA A 4 -0.46 7.83 -20.09
N HIS A 5 -0.64 6.78 -19.30
CA HIS A 5 0.20 6.47 -18.15
C HIS A 5 0.97 5.16 -18.38
N ALA A 6 1.44 4.95 -19.62
CA ALA A 6 2.28 3.82 -19.98
C ALA A 6 3.72 4.30 -20.15
N GLU A 7 4.55 4.08 -19.12
CA GLU A 7 6.01 3.88 -19.22
C GLU A 7 6.66 3.49 -17.87
N GLY A 8 5.88 3.50 -16.78
CA GLY A 8 6.30 3.02 -15.46
C GLY A 8 6.16 1.51 -15.31
N ARG A 9 7.18 0.90 -14.69
CA ARG A 9 7.29 -0.48 -14.21
C ARG A 9 5.95 -1.21 -14.02
N ARG A 10 5.78 -2.37 -14.66
CA ARG A 10 4.65 -3.28 -14.39
C ARG A 10 4.94 -4.08 -13.13
N VAL A 11 3.94 -4.21 -12.26
CA VAL A 11 4.04 -4.97 -11.00
C VAL A 11 2.88 -5.92 -10.89
N PHE A 12 3.15 -7.10 -10.31
CA PHE A 12 2.11 -8.04 -9.98
C PHE A 12 1.38 -7.55 -8.74
N CYS A 13 0.19 -6.96 -8.93
CA CYS A 13 -0.60 -6.44 -7.84
C CYS A 13 -1.12 -7.61 -6.99
N GLN A 14 -0.65 -7.77 -5.74
CA GLN A 14 -1.15 -8.83 -4.86
C GLN A 14 -2.65 -8.68 -4.54
N LYS A 15 -3.15 -7.45 -4.47
CA LYS A 15 -4.56 -7.18 -4.16
C LYS A 15 -5.50 -7.60 -5.30
N LEU A 16 -5.13 -7.27 -6.53
CA LEU A 16 -5.96 -7.52 -7.72
C LEU A 16 -5.57 -8.82 -8.43
N GLN A 17 -4.47 -9.45 -8.03
CA GLN A 17 -3.86 -10.65 -8.62
C GLN A 17 -3.68 -10.56 -10.13
N GLN A 18 -3.32 -9.37 -10.62
CA GLN A 18 -3.09 -9.09 -12.03
C GLN A 18 -1.89 -8.18 -12.20
N ASP A 19 -1.29 -8.26 -13.39
CA ASP A 19 -0.15 -7.44 -13.76
C ASP A 19 -0.62 -6.07 -14.26
N LEU A 20 -0.37 -5.06 -13.44
CA LEU A 20 -0.85 -3.70 -13.63
C LEU A 20 0.33 -2.72 -13.56
N PRO A 21 0.16 -1.49 -14.08
CA PRO A 21 1.15 -0.44 -13.90
C PRO A 21 1.40 -0.17 -12.42
N GLY A 22 2.67 -0.25 -12.02
CA GLY A 22 3.14 0.03 -10.68
C GLY A 22 3.16 1.51 -10.34
N LEU A 23 3.52 1.79 -9.09
CA LEU A 23 3.81 3.14 -8.64
C LEU A 23 5.06 3.68 -9.33
N ASP A 24 5.13 5.00 -9.51
CA ASP A 24 6.31 5.66 -10.10
C ASP A 24 7.45 5.78 -9.07
N ALA A 25 7.06 6.02 -7.81
CA ALA A 25 7.95 6.14 -6.68
C ALA A 25 7.33 5.51 -5.42
N PRO A 26 8.14 5.06 -4.46
CA PRO A 26 7.64 4.54 -3.19
C PRO A 26 6.92 5.65 -2.39
N PRO A 27 5.66 5.45 -1.98
CA PRO A 27 4.89 6.48 -1.26
C PRO A 27 5.33 6.65 0.19
N TRP A 28 6.04 5.66 0.74
CA TRP A 28 6.55 5.67 2.11
C TRP A 28 8.06 5.43 2.13
N PRO A 29 8.80 6.06 3.06
CA PRO A 29 10.17 5.67 3.33
C PRO A 29 10.22 4.32 4.06
N GLY A 30 11.30 3.56 3.81
CA GLY A 30 11.58 2.28 4.48
C GLY A 30 11.07 1.05 3.73
N ALA A 31 11.20 -0.12 4.38
CA ALA A 31 10.88 -1.41 3.77
C ALA A 31 9.40 -1.54 3.36
N LEU A 32 8.50 -0.89 4.11
CA LEU A 32 7.06 -0.90 3.80
C LEU A 32 6.75 -0.22 2.46
N GLY A 33 7.30 0.98 2.22
CA GLY A 33 7.12 1.68 0.96
C GLY A 33 7.74 0.95 -0.22
N GLN A 34 8.89 0.29 -0.02
CA GLN A 34 9.51 -0.57 -1.02
C GLN A 34 8.60 -1.77 -1.36
N ARG A 35 7.99 -2.39 -0.35
CA ARG A 35 7.08 -3.53 -0.53
C ARG A 35 5.80 -3.14 -1.27
N ILE A 36 5.24 -1.97 -0.96
CA ILE A 36 4.10 -1.41 -1.68
C ILE A 36 4.50 -1.15 -3.14
N TYR A 37 5.63 -0.50 -3.34
CA TYR A 37 6.16 -0.22 -4.67
C TYR A 37 6.39 -1.49 -5.51
N ASP A 38 6.78 -2.61 -4.89
CA ASP A 38 7.06 -3.87 -5.59
C ASP A 38 5.82 -4.74 -5.85
N HIS A 39 4.84 -4.72 -4.95
CA HIS A 39 3.69 -5.64 -4.96
C HIS A 39 2.33 -4.98 -5.20
N ILE A 40 2.25 -3.66 -5.25
CA ILE A 40 0.99 -2.91 -5.35
C ILE A 40 1.04 -2.02 -6.58
N SER A 41 -0.01 -2.12 -7.40
CA SER A 41 -0.20 -1.29 -8.58
C SER A 41 -0.70 0.10 -8.21
N ARG A 42 -0.54 1.05 -9.14
CA ARG A 42 -1.10 2.40 -9.00
C ARG A 42 -2.60 2.36 -8.73
N GLU A 43 -3.34 1.53 -9.45
CA GLU A 43 -4.79 1.39 -9.28
C GLU A 43 -5.20 0.90 -7.87
N ALA A 44 -4.46 -0.07 -7.31
CA ALA A 44 -4.72 -0.54 -5.95
C ALA A 44 -4.31 0.51 -4.90
N TRP A 45 -3.28 1.31 -5.19
CA TRP A 45 -2.87 2.42 -4.36
C TRP A 45 -3.92 3.54 -4.31
N GLU A 46 -4.50 3.91 -5.45
CA GLU A 46 -5.56 4.93 -5.49
C GLU A 46 -6.77 4.52 -4.64
N GLN A 47 -7.19 3.25 -4.73
CA GLN A 47 -8.25 2.71 -3.86
C GLN A 47 -7.89 2.80 -2.37
N TRP A 48 -6.61 2.59 -2.04
CA TRP A 48 -6.12 2.76 -0.67
C TRP A 48 -6.15 4.22 -0.22
N GLU A 49 -5.75 5.17 -1.07
CA GLU A 49 -5.79 6.60 -0.75
C GLU A 49 -7.20 7.10 -0.45
N GLU A 50 -8.20 6.64 -1.21
CA GLU A 50 -9.60 6.95 -0.94
C GLU A 50 -10.06 6.41 0.42
N ARG A 51 -9.68 5.17 0.74
CA ARG A 51 -9.96 4.56 2.04
C ARG A 51 -9.27 5.29 3.18
N MET A 52 -8.01 5.67 3.00
CA MET A 52 -7.24 6.45 3.97
C MET A 52 -7.92 7.79 4.27
N LYS A 53 -8.40 8.50 3.25
CA LYS A 53 -9.15 9.75 3.41
C LYS A 53 -10.44 9.54 4.21
N MET A 54 -11.19 8.48 3.92
CA MET A 54 -12.40 8.14 4.70
C MET A 54 -12.07 7.87 6.16
N VAL A 55 -11.06 7.05 6.42
CA VAL A 55 -10.60 6.71 7.78
C VAL A 55 -10.16 7.97 8.54
N LEU A 56 -9.33 8.82 7.93
CA LEU A 56 -8.90 10.08 8.56
C LEU A 56 -10.10 10.99 8.89
N ASN A 57 -11.08 11.10 8.00
CA ASN A 57 -12.27 11.92 8.23
C ASN A 57 -13.17 11.32 9.33
N GLU A 58 -13.37 10.01 9.33
CA GLU A 58 -14.24 9.30 10.28
C GLU A 58 -13.67 9.34 11.70
N TYR A 59 -12.38 9.08 11.87
CA TYR A 59 -11.69 9.19 13.15
C TYR A 59 -11.31 10.64 13.50
N ARG A 60 -11.58 11.61 12.61
CA ARG A 60 -11.16 13.02 12.71
C ARG A 60 -9.67 13.17 13.03
N LEU A 61 -8.87 12.28 12.45
CA LEU A 61 -7.43 12.24 12.63
C LEU A 61 -6.74 13.05 11.54
N LEU A 62 -5.54 13.53 11.87
CA LEU A 62 -4.69 14.25 10.93
C LEU A 62 -3.52 13.35 10.51
N PRO A 63 -3.11 13.36 9.23
CA PRO A 63 -2.11 12.42 8.69
C PRO A 63 -0.73 12.52 9.35
N PHE A 64 -0.43 13.64 10.01
CA PHE A 64 0.82 13.84 10.73
C PHE A 64 0.79 13.35 12.18
N GLN A 65 -0.37 12.96 12.71
CA GLN A 65 -0.45 12.39 14.06
C GLN A 65 0.09 10.96 14.09
N LYS A 66 0.84 10.62 15.14
CA LYS A 66 1.40 9.26 15.32
C LYS A 66 0.32 8.18 15.37
N GLU A 67 -0.83 8.50 15.98
CA GLU A 67 -1.97 7.58 16.07
C GLU A 67 -2.56 7.32 14.69
N ALA A 68 -2.73 8.38 13.89
CA ALA A 68 -3.16 8.27 12.50
C ALA A 68 -2.17 7.47 11.66
N GLN A 69 -0.86 7.71 11.78
CA GLN A 69 0.15 6.95 11.03
C GLN A 69 0.12 5.47 11.38
N THR A 70 0.04 5.13 12.67
CA THR A 70 -0.07 3.73 13.11
C THR A 70 -1.32 3.06 12.52
N LEU A 71 -2.46 3.74 12.60
CA LEU A 71 -3.74 3.23 12.12
C LEU A 71 -3.76 3.11 10.59
N ILE A 72 -3.23 4.10 9.88
CA ILE A 72 -3.04 4.09 8.42
C ILE A 72 -2.17 2.91 8.02
N VAL A 73 -1.01 2.71 8.66
CA VAL A 73 -0.10 1.61 8.32
C VAL A 73 -0.76 0.26 8.53
N GLN A 74 -1.40 0.04 9.68
CA GLN A 74 -2.14 -1.21 9.95
C GLN A 74 -3.22 -1.43 8.90
N GLN A 75 -4.04 -0.41 8.67
CA GLN A 75 -5.19 -0.54 7.78
C GLN A 75 -4.77 -0.67 6.31
N MET A 76 -3.62 -0.11 5.94
CA MET A 76 -2.97 -0.25 4.64
C MET A 76 -2.51 -1.68 4.44
N GLU A 77 -1.77 -2.23 5.42
CA GLU A 77 -1.31 -3.61 5.34
C GLU A 77 -2.49 -4.58 5.23
N GLU A 78 -3.54 -4.37 6.01
CA GLU A 78 -4.77 -5.17 5.91
C GLU A 78 -5.52 -4.98 4.59
N PHE A 79 -5.58 -3.75 4.06
CA PHE A 79 -6.34 -3.49 2.84
C PHE A 79 -5.61 -4.02 1.60
N LEU A 80 -4.31 -3.75 1.50
CA LEU A 80 -3.45 -4.10 0.37
C LEU A 80 -3.01 -5.57 0.43
N PHE A 81 -2.68 -6.08 1.62
CA PHE A 81 -2.19 -7.45 1.81
C PHE A 81 -3.19 -8.35 2.56
N GLY A 82 -4.03 -7.84 3.45
CA GLY A 82 -4.87 -8.65 4.36
C GLY A 82 -5.92 -9.56 3.70
N GLN A 83 -6.43 -9.23 2.51
CA GLN A 83 -7.35 -10.13 1.76
C GLN A 83 -6.60 -11.14 0.86
N ALA A 84 -5.36 -10.84 0.46
CA ALA A 84 -4.46 -11.80 -0.17
C ALA A 84 -3.69 -12.65 0.86
N ALA A 85 -3.70 -12.23 2.14
CA ALA A 85 -3.12 -12.92 3.28
C ALA A 85 -4.05 -14.00 3.88
N SER A 86 -4.83 -14.68 3.04
CA SER A 86 -5.02 -16.13 3.25
C SER A 86 -3.72 -16.85 2.86
N LEU A 87 -2.62 -16.49 3.52
CA LEU A 87 -1.36 -17.22 3.48
C LEU A 87 -1.09 -17.71 4.92
N PRO A 88 -0.66 -18.97 5.04
CA PRO A 88 -0.80 -19.83 6.22
C PRO A 88 -0.18 -19.25 7.51
N PRO A 89 -0.54 -19.80 8.69
CA PRO A 89 0.04 -19.39 9.97
C PRO A 89 1.57 -19.56 9.93
N GLY A 90 2.28 -18.47 9.65
CA GLY A 90 3.71 -18.49 9.38
C GLY A 90 4.29 -17.26 8.67
N TYR A 91 3.49 -16.26 8.27
CA TYR A 91 4.04 -15.02 7.72
C TYR A 91 4.70 -14.17 8.83
N VAL A 92 6.02 -14.33 8.96
CA VAL A 92 6.90 -13.48 9.78
C VAL A 92 7.52 -12.44 8.83
N PRO A 93 7.13 -11.16 8.87
CA PRO A 93 7.93 -10.14 8.23
C PRO A 93 9.20 -9.96 9.06
N GLU A 94 10.26 -10.69 8.68
CA GLU A 94 11.60 -10.38 9.14
C GLU A 94 11.92 -8.96 8.67
N SER A 95 11.81 -8.00 9.59
CA SER A 95 12.32 -6.66 9.39
C SER A 95 13.85 -6.74 9.49
N PRO A 96 14.63 -6.44 8.44
CA PRO A 96 16.00 -6.05 8.68
C PRO A 96 15.94 -4.63 9.24
N ALA A 97 16.24 -4.52 10.53
CA ALA A 97 16.64 -3.29 11.17
C ALA A 97 17.90 -2.72 10.49
N GLY A 98 18.00 -1.39 10.45
CA GLY A 98 19.24 -0.66 10.16
C GLY A 98 18.98 0.50 9.19
N GLN A 99 19.03 1.77 9.59
CA GLN A 99 19.66 2.42 10.74
C GLN A 99 18.85 3.67 11.16
#